data_AF-A0A7W7SUE6-F1
#
_entry.id   AF-A0A7W7SUE6-F1
#
_cell.length_a   1.000
_cell.length_b   1.000
_cell.length_c   1.000
_cell.angle_alpha   90.00
_cell.angle_beta   90.00
_cell.angle_gamma   90.00
#
_symmetry.space_group_name_H-M   'P 1'
#
loop_
_entity.id
_entity.type
_entity.pdbx_description
1 polymer ?
#
loop_
_entity_poly.entity_id
_entity_poly.type
_entity_poly.pdbx_seq_one_letter_code
_entity_poly.pdbx_strand_id
1 'polypeptide(L)'
;MSMIAAAGPTRVTADPIGAALGELPVLVPVRPEHVPLAVRAVVVHAKQEWPAGAVCRNDRAPHPCRLARWGRRVLLAAGVFEERIHLLVAGGDPYASPWP
;
A
#
# COMPACT_ATOMS: atom_id res chain seq x y z
N MET A 1 28.36 -1.33 -30.99
CA MET A 1 28.58 -0.28 -29.98
C MET A 1 27.49 -0.45 -28.92
N SER A 2 27.85 -0.97 -27.75
CA SER A 2 26.88 -1.31 -26.69
C SER A 2 26.94 -0.23 -25.61
N MET A 3 25.83 0.46 -25.36
CA MET A 3 25.73 1.47 -24.30
C MET A 3 25.20 0.77 -23.05
N ILE A 4 26.09 0.49 -22.10
CA ILE A 4 25.70 0.10 -20.74
C ILE A 4 25.16 1.36 -20.06
N ALA A 5 23.85 1.43 -19.87
CA ALA A 5 23.26 2.45 -19.00
C ALA A 5 23.65 2.12 -17.56
N ALA A 6 24.50 2.95 -16.97
CA ALA A 6 24.77 2.90 -15.55
C ALA A 6 23.47 3.19 -14.79
N ALA A 7 23.00 2.23 -14.00
CA ALA A 7 21.96 2.45 -13.02
C ALA A 7 22.51 3.43 -11.97
N GLY A 8 22.18 4.71 -12.13
CA GLY A 8 22.43 5.72 -11.11
C GLY A 8 21.75 5.31 -9.80
N PRO A 9 22.22 5.81 -8.64
CA PRO A 9 21.67 5.44 -7.35
C PRO A 9 20.16 5.71 -7.38
N THR A 10 19.37 4.67 -7.15
CA THR A 10 17.92 4.75 -7.00
C THR A 10 17.68 5.73 -5.86
N ARG A 11 17.37 6.99 -6.20
CA ARG A 11 16.92 7.95 -5.21
C ARG A 11 15.60 7.37 -4.73
N VAL A 12 15.62 6.74 -3.55
CA VAL A 12 14.43 6.51 -2.75
C VAL A 12 13.84 7.89 -2.61
N THR A 13 12.88 8.23 -3.47
CA THR A 13 12.19 9.49 -3.34
C THR A 13 11.49 9.34 -1.99
N ALA A 14 11.85 10.17 -1.02
CA ALA A 14 11.17 10.16 0.26
C ALA A 14 9.66 10.22 -0.02
N ASP A 15 8.84 9.42 0.66
CA ASP A 15 7.38 9.49 0.54
C ASP A 15 6.94 10.91 0.91
N PRO A 16 6.69 11.80 -0.08
CA PRO A 16 6.59 13.23 0.20
C PRO A 16 5.25 13.54 0.86
N ILE A 17 4.23 12.72 0.56
CA ILE A 17 2.91 12.78 1.19
C ILE A 17 3.02 12.32 2.65
N GLY A 18 3.74 11.21 2.89
CA GLY A 18 4.03 10.74 4.25
C GLY A 18 4.84 11.75 5.07
N ALA A 19 5.83 12.40 4.46
CA ALA A 19 6.65 13.42 5.13
C ALA A 19 5.83 14.66 5.52
N ALA A 20 4.91 15.11 4.65
CA ALA A 20 4.08 16.28 4.92
C ALA A 20 2.92 16.01 5.89
N LEU A 21 2.30 14.83 5.81
CA LEU A 21 1.05 14.52 6.52
C LEU A 21 1.22 13.54 7.69
N GLY A 22 2.43 13.03 7.91
CA GLY A 22 2.70 11.96 8.88
C GLY A 22 1.98 10.65 8.54
N GLU A 23 1.92 9.74 9.51
CA GLU A 23 1.17 8.48 9.38
C GLU A 23 -0.30 8.66 9.79
N LEU A 24 -1.21 7.91 9.16
CA LEU A 24 -2.58 7.81 9.66
C LEU A 24 -2.60 6.98 10.96
N PRO A 25 -3.38 7.38 11.97
CA PRO A 25 -3.54 6.58 13.18
C PRO A 25 -4.37 5.32 12.89
N VAL A 26 -4.12 4.26 13.65
CA VAL A 26 -4.99 3.09 13.73
C VAL A 26 -5.85 3.27 14.97
N LEU A 27 -7.16 3.39 14.80
CA LEU A 27 -8.10 3.53 15.91
C LEU A 27 -8.41 2.14 16.47
N VAL A 28 -8.12 1.94 17.77
CA VAL A 28 -8.37 0.69 18.51
C VAL A 28 -9.43 0.93 19.60
N PRO A 29 -10.46 0.05 19.73
CA PRO A 29 -10.70 -1.12 18.89
C PRO A 29 -11.08 -0.72 17.45
N VAL A 30 -10.63 -1.51 16.46
CA VAL A 30 -11.01 -1.29 15.06
C VAL A 30 -12.50 -1.57 14.94
N ARG A 31 -13.25 -0.58 14.45
CA ARG A 31 -14.68 -0.73 14.23
C ARG A 31 -14.97 -1.34 12.85
N PRO A 32 -16.09 -2.08 12.68
CA PRO A 32 -16.44 -2.72 11.42
C PRO A 32 -16.44 -1.76 10.21
N GLU A 33 -16.84 -0.50 10.39
CA GLU A 33 -16.86 0.51 9.34
C GLU A 33 -15.47 0.91 8.80
N HIS A 34 -14.39 0.69 9.58
CA HIS A 34 -13.03 0.99 9.14
C HIS A 34 -12.48 -0.09 8.20
N VAL A 35 -13.01 -1.32 8.27
CA VAL A 35 -12.49 -2.47 7.55
C VAL A 35 -12.64 -2.33 6.03
N PRO A 36 -13.81 -1.95 5.47
CA PRO A 36 -13.94 -1.70 4.03
C PRO A 36 -13.02 -0.59 3.52
N LEU A 37 -12.78 0.46 4.32
CA LEU A 37 -11.86 1.53 3.97
C LEU A 37 -10.42 1.03 3.90
N ALA A 38 -10.03 0.13 4.81
CA ALA A 38 -8.72 -0.49 4.84
C ALA A 38 -8.50 -1.48 3.67
N VAL A 39 -9.53 -2.27 3.31
CA VAL A 39 -9.51 -3.11 2.09
C VAL A 39 -9.28 -2.24 0.86
N ARG A 40 -10.08 -1.17 0.69
CA ARG A 40 -9.92 -0.25 -0.43
C ARG A 40 -8.53 0.37 -0.45
N ALA A 41 -7.99 0.74 0.71
CA ALA A 41 -6.65 1.33 0.80
C ALA A 41 -5.56 0.36 0.30
N VAL A 42 -5.57 -0.91 0.70
CA VAL A 42 -4.53 -1.86 0.24
C VAL A 42 -4.70 -2.25 -1.24
N VAL A 43 -5.94 -2.35 -1.72
CA VAL A 43 -6.23 -2.74 -3.11
C VAL A 43 -5.96 -1.62 -4.10
N VAL A 44 -6.47 -0.41 -3.84
CA VAL A 44 -6.30 0.75 -4.74
C VAL A 44 -4.86 1.26 -4.73
N HIS A 45 -4.19 1.20 -3.58
CA HIS A 45 -2.80 1.67 -3.42
C HIS A 45 -1.76 0.56 -3.55
N ALA A 46 -2.15 -0.58 -4.13
CA ALA A 46 -1.29 -1.70 -4.43
C ALA A 46 -0.06 -1.29 -5.26
N LYS A 47 0.97 -2.13 -5.18
CA LYS A 47 2.24 -1.99 -5.90
C LYS A 47 2.01 -1.97 -7.42
N GLN A 48 2.73 -1.10 -8.11
CA GLN A 48 2.91 -1.14 -9.56
C GLN A 48 4.41 -1.09 -9.86
N GLU A 49 4.90 -2.04 -10.65
CA GLU A 49 6.32 -2.11 -11.05
C GLU A 49 6.62 -1.13 -12.19
N TRP A 50 7.72 -0.40 -12.06
CA TRP A 50 8.28 0.48 -13.08
C TRP A 50 9.79 0.26 -13.17
N PRO A 51 10.45 0.60 -14.30
CA PRO A 51 11.89 0.46 -14.43
C PRO A 51 12.70 1.20 -13.36
N ALA A 52 12.18 2.30 -12.83
CA ALA A 52 12.83 3.10 -11.79
C ALA A 52 12.53 2.64 -10.35
N GLY A 53 11.73 1.59 -10.18
CA GLY A 53 11.32 1.06 -8.88
C GLY A 53 9.80 1.01 -8.69
N ALA A 54 9.39 0.33 -7.63
CA ALA A 54 7.99 0.11 -7.32
C ALA A 54 7.29 1.37 -6.78
N VAL A 55 6.15 1.72 -7.37
CA VAL A 55 5.33 2.87 -6.95
C VAL A 55 3.93 2.42 -6.58
N CYS A 56 3.24 3.23 -5.79
CA CYS A 56 1.81 3.10 -5.57
C CYS A 56 1.08 3.36 -6.89
N ARG A 57 0.20 2.44 -7.28
CA ARG A 57 -0.62 2.55 -8.50
C ARG A 57 -1.43 3.86 -8.56
N ASN A 58 -1.98 4.28 -7.42
CA ASN A 58 -2.83 5.46 -7.30
C ASN A 58 -2.02 6.75 -7.10
N ASP A 59 -1.22 6.81 -6.03
CA ASP A 59 -0.59 8.07 -5.60
C ASP A 59 0.71 8.38 -6.34
N ARG A 60 1.28 7.39 -7.04
CA ARG A 60 2.61 7.46 -7.70
C ARG A 60 3.77 7.79 -6.76
N ALA A 61 3.54 7.82 -5.45
CA ALA A 61 4.56 7.79 -4.41
C ALA A 61 5.27 6.42 -4.35
N PRO A 62 6.46 6.32 -3.75
CA PRO A 62 7.10 5.02 -3.48
C PRO A 62 6.14 4.06 -2.78
N HIS A 63 6.13 2.80 -3.22
CA HIS A 63 5.34 1.77 -2.56
C HIS A 63 6.12 1.11 -1.40
N PRO A 64 5.50 0.88 -0.24
CA PRO A 64 4.10 1.20 0.10
C PRO A 64 3.92 2.69 0.42
N CYS A 65 2.87 3.31 -0.13
CA CYS A 65 2.52 4.69 0.22
C CYS A 65 1.78 4.77 1.56
N ARG A 66 1.57 5.99 2.07
CA ARG A 66 0.85 6.27 3.33
C ARG A 66 -0.46 5.49 3.50
N LEU A 67 -1.32 5.46 2.48
CA LEU A 67 -2.61 4.76 2.56
C LEU A 67 -2.46 3.23 2.52
N ALA A 68 -1.55 2.70 1.71
CA ALA A 68 -1.25 1.27 1.71
C ALA A 68 -0.73 0.79 3.08
N ARG A 69 0.18 1.57 3.70
CA ARG A 69 0.69 1.28 5.06
C ARG A 69 -0.42 1.34 6.11
N TRP A 70 -1.30 2.34 6.04
CA TRP A 70 -2.43 2.46 6.95
C TRP A 70 -3.41 1.29 6.82
N GLY A 71 -3.85 0.98 5.60
CA GLY A 71 -4.82 -0.10 5.36
C GLY A 71 -4.31 -1.44 5.89
N ARG A 72 -3.03 -1.77 5.65
CA ARG A 72 -2.41 -2.98 6.18
C ARG A 72 -2.43 -3.01 7.71
N ARG A 73 -2.04 -1.92 8.38
CA ARG A 73 -2.06 -1.85 9.86
C ARG A 73 -3.47 -1.99 10.43
N VAL A 74 -4.49 -1.40 9.79
CA VAL A 74 -5.89 -1.53 10.22
C VAL A 74 -6.39 -2.96 10.05
N LEU A 75 -6.13 -3.61 8.91
CA LEU A 75 -6.55 -4.99 8.66
C LEU A 75 -5.91 -5.98 9.64
N LEU A 76 -4.60 -5.83 9.90
CA LEU A 76 -3.91 -6.63 10.92
C LEU A 76 -4.50 -6.41 12.32
N ALA A 77 -4.77 -5.16 12.70
CA ALA A 77 -5.40 -4.85 13.99
C ALA A 77 -6.85 -5.33 14.10
N ALA A 78 -7.55 -5.53 12.96
CA ALA A 78 -8.87 -6.14 12.92
C ALA A 78 -8.82 -7.68 13.02
N GLY A 79 -7.63 -8.29 12.95
CA GLY A 79 -7.45 -9.75 12.98
C GLY A 79 -7.42 -10.42 11.60
N VAL A 80 -7.29 -9.64 10.51
CA VAL A 80 -7.10 -10.20 9.17
C VAL A 80 -5.64 -10.66 9.03
N PHE A 81 -5.42 -11.92 8.68
CA PHE A 81 -4.08 -12.47 8.49
C PHE A 81 -3.37 -11.90 7.26
N GLU A 82 -2.05 -11.84 7.32
CA GLU A 82 -1.21 -11.27 6.27
C GLU A 82 -1.45 -11.93 4.90
N GLU A 83 -1.58 -13.25 4.87
CA GLU A 83 -1.84 -14.03 3.66
C GLU A 83 -3.16 -13.61 3.01
N ARG A 84 -4.17 -13.32 3.83
CA ARG A 84 -5.47 -12.83 3.35
C ARG A 84 -5.36 -11.42 2.77
N ILE A 85 -4.57 -10.55 3.40
CA ILE A 85 -4.28 -9.20 2.87
C ILE A 85 -3.62 -9.32 1.48
N HIS A 86 -2.65 -10.23 1.32
CA HIS A 86 -2.03 -10.49 0.03
C HIS A 86 -3.03 -10.97 -1.03
N LEU A 87 -3.95 -11.87 -0.66
CA LEU A 87 -5.01 -12.34 -1.57
C LEU A 87 -5.97 -11.22 -1.98
N LEU A 88 -6.34 -10.31 -1.06
CA LEU A 88 -7.16 -9.14 -1.41
C LEU A 88 -6.45 -8.24 -2.42
N VAL A 89 -5.17 -7.94 -2.17
CA VAL A 89 -4.35 -7.12 -3.07
C VAL A 89 -4.19 -7.77 -4.45
N ALA A 90 -3.97 -9.08 -4.49
CA ALA A 90 -3.84 -9.85 -5.73
C ALA A 90 -5.18 -9.94 -6.50
N GLY A 91 -6.29 -10.09 -5.78
CA GLY A 91 -7.63 -10.16 -6.37
C GLY A 91 -8.10 -8.84 -6.99
N GLY A 92 -7.62 -7.70 -6.46
CA GLY A 92 -7.82 -6.39 -7.08
C GLY A 92 -9.23 -5.80 -6.95
N ASP A 93 -10.16 -6.49 -6.26
CA ASP A 93 -11.50 -5.98 -5.95
C ASP A 93 -11.49 -5.17 -4.64
N PRO A 94 -11.68 -3.83 -4.69
CA PRO A 94 -11.66 -2.98 -3.50
C PRO A 94 -12.90 -3.17 -2.60
N TYR A 95 -13.89 -3.96 -3.02
CA TYR A 95 -15.10 -4.28 -2.26
C TYR A 95 -15.12 -5.73 -1.74
N ALA A 96 -14.04 -6.48 -1.94
CA ALA A 96 -13.93 -7.85 -1.47
C ALA A 96 -14.06 -7.96 0.06
N SER A 97 -14.77 -8.98 0.53
CA SER A 97 -14.80 -9.31 1.96
C SER A 97 -13.39 -9.70 2.43
N PRO A 98 -12.86 -9.11 3.51
CA PRO A 98 -11.57 -9.52 4.04
C PRO A 98 -11.64 -10.84 4.81
N TRP A 99 -12.84 -11.34 5.11
CA TRP A 99 -13.06 -12.61 5.78
C TRP A 99 -13.29 -13.73 4.75
N PRO A 100 -12.88 -14.98 5.04
CA PRO A 100 -13.16 -16.14 4.19
C PRO A 100 -14.65 -16.46 4.08
#